data_AF-A0A1H4CST9-F1
#
_entry.id   AF-A0A1H4CST9-F1
#
_cell.length_a   1.000
_cell.length_b   1.000
_cell.length_c   1.000
_cell.angle_alpha   90.00
_cell.angle_beta   90.00
_cell.angle_gamma   90.00
#
_symmetry.space_group_name_H-M   'P 1'
#
loop_
_entity.id
_entity.type
_entity.pdbx_description
1 polymer ?
#
loop_
_entity_poly.entity_id
_entity_poly.type
_entity_poly.pdbx_seq_one_letter_code
_entity_poly.pdbx_strand_id
1 'polypeptide(L)'
;MKIISSYTCLCVFAVLLCACWGKENHTQNKDPFYLSTMASWDAIRVPLIKPYEILQLNGEKQWILGLKVLPMGIGNIKEVNVLHNMIFIHSGKTSSIDIQNNVEWNEGWFIIIPHKHIEKGFGNKTDYDKFLLSQKIDIPKLYDINKVYAKFIKKGEIGWAKEYN
;
A
#
# COMPACT_ATOMS: atom_id res chain seq x y z
N MET A 1 76.44 -16.74 1.84
CA MET A 1 75.77 -15.57 2.45
C MET A 1 75.30 -14.62 1.35
N LYS A 2 74.00 -14.61 1.05
CA LYS A 2 73.23 -13.49 0.50
C LYS A 2 71.76 -13.92 0.47
N ILE A 3 71.06 -13.48 1.51
CA ILE A 3 69.61 -13.57 1.67
C ILE A 3 69.05 -12.34 0.94
N ILE A 4 68.34 -12.53 -0.16
CA ILE A 4 67.57 -11.47 -0.83
C ILE A 4 66.27 -12.11 -1.29
N SER A 5 65.28 -12.13 -0.38
CA SER A 5 64.07 -11.29 -0.46
C SER A 5 62.95 -11.96 -1.26
N SER A 6 62.33 -12.97 -0.65
CA SER A 6 61.12 -13.66 -1.15
C SER A 6 59.81 -13.02 -0.65
N TYR A 7 59.82 -11.73 -0.30
CA TYR A 7 58.66 -11.07 0.33
C TYR A 7 57.88 -10.13 -0.60
N THR A 8 58.37 -9.83 -1.80
CA THR A 8 57.68 -8.92 -2.74
C THR A 8 56.58 -9.60 -3.56
N CYS A 9 56.55 -10.92 -3.65
CA CYS A 9 55.54 -11.64 -4.46
C CYS A 9 54.23 -11.86 -3.69
N LEU A 10 54.25 -11.89 -2.35
CA LEU A 10 53.05 -12.21 -1.56
C LEU A 10 52.08 -11.03 -1.39
N CYS A 11 52.55 -9.78 -1.47
CA CYS A 11 51.69 -8.61 -1.28
C CYS A 11 50.79 -8.30 -2.50
N VAL A 12 51.20 -8.69 -3.71
CA VAL A 12 50.42 -8.41 -4.93
C VAL A 12 49.18 -9.32 -5.04
N PHE A 13 49.25 -10.55 -4.50
CA PHE A 13 48.11 -11.47 -4.50
C PHE A 13 47.02 -11.07 -3.48
N ALA A 14 47.41 -10.46 -2.35
CA ALA A 14 46.46 -10.02 -1.34
C ALA A 14 45.62 -8.80 -1.78
N VAL A 15 46.18 -7.91 -2.62
CA VAL A 15 45.45 -6.73 -3.13
C VAL A 15 44.40 -7.11 -4.19
N LEU A 16 44.60 -8.21 -4.93
CA LEU A 16 43.64 -8.70 -5.92
C LEU A 16 42.42 -9.40 -5.31
N LEU A 17 42.51 -9.90 -4.08
CA LEU A 17 41.38 -10.57 -3.40
C LEU A 17 40.44 -9.60 -2.66
N CYS A 18 40.85 -8.37 -2.41
CA CYS A 18 40.00 -7.35 -1.76
C CYS A 18 39.15 -6.52 -2.75
N ALA A 19 39.30 -6.72 -4.06
CA ALA A 19 38.54 -5.97 -5.09
C ALA A 19 37.19 -6.61 -5.45
N CYS A 20 36.84 -7.77 -4.87
CA CYS A 20 35.58 -8.47 -5.13
C CYS A 20 34.60 -8.46 -3.94
N TRP A 21 34.72 -7.51 -3.01
CA TRP A 21 33.56 -7.11 -2.22
C TRP A 21 32.67 -6.23 -3.10
N GLY A 22 31.95 -6.92 -3.97
CA GLY A 22 30.86 -6.36 -4.74
C GLY A 22 29.94 -5.60 -3.79
N LYS A 23 29.60 -4.37 -4.18
CA LYS A 23 28.37 -3.74 -3.75
C LYS A 23 27.29 -4.81 -3.80
N GLU A 24 26.79 -5.22 -2.63
CA GLU A 24 25.42 -5.70 -2.57
C GLU A 24 24.59 -4.54 -3.09
N ASN A 25 24.34 -4.55 -4.40
CA ASN A 25 23.16 -3.93 -4.92
C ASN A 25 22.07 -4.66 -4.17
N HIS A 26 21.55 -4.06 -3.10
CA HIS A 26 20.18 -4.24 -2.69
C HIS A 26 19.36 -3.87 -3.93
N THR A 27 19.29 -4.79 -4.90
CA THR A 27 18.12 -4.95 -5.72
C THR A 27 17.05 -5.24 -4.70
N GLN A 28 16.39 -4.17 -4.22
CA GLN A 28 15.06 -4.27 -3.68
C GLN A 28 14.37 -5.23 -4.63
N ASN A 29 14.04 -6.42 -4.13
CA ASN A 29 13.27 -7.38 -4.88
C ASN A 29 11.89 -6.74 -4.98
N LYS A 30 11.76 -5.81 -5.94
CA LYS A 30 10.60 -4.96 -6.09
C LYS A 30 9.51 -5.92 -6.53
N ASP A 31 8.59 -6.16 -5.63
CA ASP A 31 7.53 -7.13 -5.84
C ASP A 31 6.77 -6.79 -7.13
N PRO A 32 6.54 -7.77 -8.03
CA PRO A 32 5.81 -7.53 -9.28
C PRO A 32 4.48 -6.80 -9.09
N PHE A 33 3.79 -7.06 -7.96
CA PHE A 33 2.55 -6.38 -7.60
C PHE A 33 2.70 -4.85 -7.48
N TYR A 34 3.85 -4.36 -7.02
CA TYR A 34 4.16 -2.94 -6.87
C TYR A 34 4.99 -2.37 -8.04
N LEU A 35 5.41 -3.21 -9.00
CA LEU A 35 6.15 -2.80 -10.19
C LEU A 35 5.27 -2.57 -11.42
N SER A 36 4.22 -3.37 -11.59
CA SER A 36 3.27 -3.24 -12.71
C SER A 36 2.29 -2.06 -12.55
N THR A 37 2.38 -1.32 -11.45
CA THR A 37 1.35 -0.40 -10.94
C THR A 37 1.44 1.05 -11.40
N MET A 38 2.44 1.45 -12.19
CA MET A 38 2.55 2.86 -12.61
C MET A 38 1.45 3.28 -13.62
N ALA A 39 0.91 2.33 -14.37
CA ALA A 39 -0.36 2.41 -15.09
C ALA A 39 -0.52 1.07 -15.83
N SER A 40 -1.59 0.32 -15.59
CA SER A 40 -2.06 -0.56 -16.67
C SER A 40 -2.64 0.34 -17.76
N TRP A 41 -2.65 -0.10 -19.02
CA TRP A 41 -3.15 0.70 -20.16
C TRP A 41 -4.51 1.37 -19.86
N ASP A 42 -5.33 0.72 -19.04
CA ASP A 42 -6.70 1.14 -18.75
C ASP A 42 -6.93 1.67 -17.32
N ALA A 43 -5.92 1.73 -16.46
CA ALA A 43 -6.14 2.18 -15.07
C ALA A 43 -4.87 2.66 -14.34
N ILE A 44 -5.05 3.67 -13.50
CA ILE A 44 -4.08 4.09 -12.49
C ILE A 44 -4.35 3.39 -11.16
N ARG A 45 -3.30 3.17 -10.38
CA ARG A 45 -3.35 2.31 -9.18
C ARG A 45 -2.65 2.96 -8.00
N VAL A 46 -3.23 2.81 -6.81
CA VAL A 46 -2.64 3.13 -5.51
C VAL A 46 -2.57 1.83 -4.73
N PRO A 47 -1.36 1.26 -4.57
CA PRO A 47 -1.26 -0.05 -3.94
C PRO A 47 -1.38 0.09 -2.41
N LEU A 48 -2.07 -0.87 -1.78
CA LEU A 48 -2.28 -0.92 -0.32
C LEU A 48 -1.54 -2.13 0.27
N ILE A 49 -2.12 -2.74 1.30
CA ILE A 49 -1.69 -4.06 1.81
C ILE A 49 -2.20 -5.12 0.85
N LYS A 50 -1.33 -6.03 0.41
CA LYS A 50 -1.74 -7.13 -0.47
C LYS A 50 -2.92 -7.93 0.09
N PRO A 51 -3.85 -8.37 -0.77
CA PRO A 51 -3.92 -8.18 -2.24
C PRO A 51 -4.72 -6.93 -2.66
N TYR A 52 -4.85 -5.92 -1.78
CA TYR A 52 -5.70 -4.76 -2.02
C TYR A 52 -4.96 -3.65 -2.76
N GLU A 53 -5.67 -3.03 -3.69
CA GLU A 53 -5.26 -1.86 -4.44
C GLU A 53 -6.50 -0.99 -4.67
N ILE A 54 -6.30 0.33 -4.66
CA ILE A 54 -7.30 1.29 -5.12
C ILE A 54 -6.99 1.61 -6.57
N LEU A 55 -8.02 1.60 -7.41
CA LEU A 55 -7.93 1.75 -8.86
C LEU A 55 -8.76 2.96 -9.29
N GLN A 56 -8.32 3.69 -10.30
CA GLN A 56 -9.16 4.59 -11.06
C GLN A 56 -9.01 4.20 -12.53
N LEU A 57 -10.13 3.84 -13.15
CA LEU A 57 -10.18 3.45 -14.55
C LEU A 57 -9.95 4.67 -15.44
N ASN A 58 -9.34 4.48 -16.60
CA ASN A 58 -9.12 5.56 -17.54
C ASN A 58 -10.47 6.13 -18.02
N GLY A 59 -10.59 7.46 -18.02
CA GLY A 59 -11.85 8.16 -18.31
C GLY A 59 -12.81 8.27 -17.13
N GLU A 60 -12.60 7.52 -16.04
CA GLU A 60 -13.40 7.61 -14.82
C GLU A 60 -12.77 8.56 -13.80
N LYS A 61 -13.62 9.29 -13.07
CA LYS A 61 -13.16 10.17 -11.97
C LYS A 61 -13.15 9.48 -10.62
N GLN A 62 -13.80 8.32 -10.51
CA GLN A 62 -14.01 7.66 -9.24
C GLN A 62 -12.91 6.65 -8.95
N TRP A 63 -12.47 6.65 -7.70
CA TRP A 63 -11.60 5.63 -7.16
C TRP A 63 -12.42 4.47 -6.64
N ILE A 64 -12.00 3.25 -6.98
CA ILE A 64 -12.67 2.00 -6.63
C ILE A 64 -11.70 1.03 -5.97
N LEU A 65 -12.22 0.13 -5.14
CA LEU A 65 -11.48 -0.98 -4.57
C LEU A 65 -12.32 -2.25 -4.63
N GLY A 66 -11.77 -3.33 -5.17
CA GLY A 66 -12.42 -4.64 -5.14
C GLY A 66 -12.18 -5.34 -3.81
N LEU A 67 -13.26 -5.69 -3.10
CA LEU A 67 -13.18 -6.50 -1.90
C LEU A 67 -12.93 -7.98 -2.26
N LYS A 68 -12.42 -8.75 -1.30
CA LYS A 68 -11.97 -10.13 -1.49
C LYS A 68 -12.81 -11.13 -0.69
N VAL A 69 -13.43 -10.68 0.39
CA VAL A 69 -14.30 -11.48 1.26
C VAL A 69 -15.77 -11.20 0.94
N LEU A 70 -16.12 -9.92 0.78
CA LEU A 70 -17.44 -9.51 0.33
C LEU A 70 -17.49 -9.50 -1.22
N PRO A 71 -18.58 -9.99 -1.85
CA PRO A 71 -18.71 -10.06 -3.31
C PRO A 71 -19.03 -8.69 -3.93
N MET A 72 -18.28 -7.66 -3.56
CA MET A 72 -18.58 -6.26 -3.90
C MET A 72 -17.31 -5.41 -3.98
N GLY A 73 -17.48 -4.15 -4.36
CA GLY A 73 -16.41 -3.16 -4.36
C GLY A 73 -16.81 -1.91 -3.58
N ILE A 74 -15.80 -1.17 -3.13
CA ILE A 74 -15.99 0.18 -2.60
C ILE A 74 -15.82 1.14 -3.76
N GLY A 75 -16.87 1.85 -4.14
CA GLY A 75 -16.82 2.91 -5.15
C GLY A 75 -16.66 4.30 -4.53
N ASN A 76 -16.30 5.29 -5.36
CA ASN A 76 -16.26 6.70 -5.00
C ASN A 76 -15.41 7.00 -3.73
N ILE A 77 -14.24 6.36 -3.64
CA ILE A 77 -13.31 6.54 -2.52
C ILE A 77 -12.79 7.98 -2.52
N LYS A 78 -12.96 8.67 -1.38
CA LYS A 78 -12.49 10.04 -1.16
C LYS A 78 -11.21 10.06 -0.34
N GLU A 79 -11.16 9.24 0.71
CA GLU A 79 -10.05 9.24 1.66
C GLU A 79 -9.66 7.81 2.05
N VAL A 80 -8.37 7.62 2.32
CA VAL A 80 -7.79 6.33 2.70
C VAL A 80 -6.67 6.53 3.72
N ASN A 81 -6.47 5.54 4.57
CA ASN A 81 -5.24 5.38 5.33
C ASN A 81 -4.93 3.89 5.54
N VAL A 82 -3.65 3.59 5.76
CA VAL A 82 -3.18 2.27 6.17
C VAL A 82 -2.41 2.41 7.48
N LEU A 83 -2.90 1.80 8.55
CA LEU A 83 -2.28 1.86 9.87
C LEU A 83 -2.31 0.48 10.52
N HIS A 84 -1.19 0.05 11.10
CA HIS A 84 -1.06 -1.23 11.81
C HIS A 84 -1.63 -2.45 11.05
N ASN A 85 -1.30 -2.57 9.75
CA ASN A 85 -1.80 -3.62 8.87
C ASN A 85 -3.33 -3.64 8.67
N MET A 86 -3.99 -2.50 8.84
CA MET A 86 -5.40 -2.28 8.58
C MET A 86 -5.56 -1.18 7.54
N ILE A 87 -6.54 -1.32 6.66
CA ILE A 87 -6.91 -0.33 5.65
C ILE A 87 -8.20 0.33 6.10
N PHE A 88 -8.23 1.65 6.07
CA PHE A 88 -9.37 2.47 6.45
C PHE A 88 -9.77 3.35 5.28
N ILE A 89 -11.06 3.38 4.97
CA ILE A 89 -11.56 4.06 3.77
C ILE A 89 -12.80 4.87 4.12
N HIS A 90 -12.89 6.06 3.54
CA HIS A 90 -14.11 6.84 3.48
C HIS A 90 -14.47 7.07 2.01
N SER A 91 -15.70 6.73 1.66
CA SER A 91 -16.29 6.91 0.33
C SER A 91 -17.43 7.92 0.35
N GLY A 92 -17.65 8.59 -0.78
CA GLY A 92 -18.89 9.31 -1.04
C GLY A 92 -20.05 8.37 -1.34
N LYS A 93 -21.05 8.90 -2.06
CA LYS A 93 -22.23 8.14 -2.46
C LYS A 93 -21.80 6.86 -3.17
N THR A 94 -22.26 5.73 -2.64
CA THR A 94 -21.90 4.39 -3.08
C THR A 94 -23.15 3.50 -3.05
N SER A 95 -23.40 2.80 -4.15
CA SER A 95 -24.54 1.89 -4.32
C SER A 95 -24.20 0.44 -3.95
N SER A 96 -22.97 0.19 -3.48
CA SER A 96 -22.37 -1.14 -3.65
C SER A 96 -22.37 -2.03 -2.42
N ILE A 97 -22.88 -1.62 -1.24
CA ILE A 97 -22.50 -2.31 0.02
C ILE A 97 -23.60 -3.17 0.63
N ASP A 98 -24.80 -3.14 0.08
CA ASP A 98 -25.81 -4.10 0.51
C ASP A 98 -26.67 -4.51 -0.67
N ILE A 99 -26.20 -5.46 -1.49
CA ILE A 99 -27.03 -6.05 -2.55
C ILE A 99 -28.12 -6.95 -1.93
N GLN A 100 -27.94 -7.43 -0.69
CA GLN A 100 -28.99 -8.17 0.00
C GLN A 100 -30.16 -7.28 0.42
N ASN A 101 -29.90 -6.03 0.81
CA ASN A 101 -30.94 -5.09 1.26
C ASN A 101 -31.13 -3.86 0.34
N ASN A 102 -30.43 -3.79 -0.79
CA ASN A 102 -30.43 -2.68 -1.76
C ASN A 102 -30.26 -1.30 -1.11
N VAL A 103 -29.32 -1.17 -0.16
CA VAL A 103 -29.13 0.07 0.59
C VAL A 103 -28.09 0.94 -0.10
N GLU A 104 -28.54 2.06 -0.65
CA GLU A 104 -27.64 3.14 -1.07
C GLU A 104 -27.20 3.95 0.16
N TRP A 105 -25.89 4.16 0.29
CA TRP A 105 -25.37 5.09 1.28
C TRP A 105 -24.88 6.36 0.59
N ASN A 106 -25.24 7.51 1.17
CA ASN A 106 -24.72 8.80 0.72
C ASN A 106 -23.23 8.95 1.01
N GLU A 107 -22.72 8.26 2.03
CA GLU A 107 -21.31 8.11 2.38
C GLU A 107 -21.08 6.75 3.03
N GLY A 108 -19.85 6.23 2.93
CA GLY A 108 -19.49 4.93 3.50
C GLY A 108 -18.15 4.98 4.22
N TRP A 109 -18.06 4.29 5.35
CA TRP A 109 -16.82 4.08 6.10
C TRP A 109 -16.48 2.60 6.12
N PHE A 110 -15.22 2.26 5.91
CA PHE A 110 -14.80 0.87 5.81
C PHE A 110 -13.53 0.63 6.58
N ILE A 111 -13.45 -0.58 7.10
CA ILE A 111 -12.23 -1.17 7.64
C ILE A 111 -12.00 -2.52 6.96
N ILE A 112 -10.77 -2.74 6.53
CA ILE A 112 -10.30 -4.00 6.00
C ILE A 112 -9.10 -4.44 6.83
N ILE A 113 -9.15 -5.67 7.34
CA ILE A 113 -8.10 -6.30 8.11
C ILE A 113 -7.68 -7.58 7.37
N PRO A 114 -6.73 -7.49 6.42
CA PRO A 114 -6.42 -8.58 5.48
C PRO A 114 -6.08 -9.89 6.19
N HIS A 115 -5.21 -9.84 7.21
CA HIS A 115 -4.76 -11.03 7.94
C HIS A 115 -5.87 -11.73 8.75
N LYS A 116 -6.97 -11.03 9.04
CA LYS A 116 -8.15 -11.61 9.70
C LYS A 116 -9.27 -11.95 8.72
N HIS A 117 -9.10 -11.67 7.42
CA HIS A 117 -10.15 -11.77 6.41
C HIS A 117 -11.42 -11.00 6.82
N ILE A 118 -11.25 -9.82 7.42
CA ILE A 118 -12.36 -8.94 7.80
C ILE A 118 -12.46 -7.80 6.80
N GLU A 119 -13.64 -7.63 6.24
CA GLU A 119 -14.04 -6.47 5.45
C GLU A 119 -15.40 -6.02 5.97
N LYS A 120 -15.49 -4.77 6.43
CA LYS A 120 -16.72 -4.25 7.03
C LYS A 120 -16.97 -2.82 6.61
N GLY A 121 -18.21 -2.55 6.20
CA GLY A 121 -18.71 -1.23 5.82
C GLY A 121 -19.77 -0.69 6.79
N PHE A 122 -19.87 0.63 6.87
CA PHE A 122 -20.83 1.35 7.69
C PHE A 122 -21.38 2.54 6.89
N GLY A 123 -22.69 2.75 6.92
CA GLY A 123 -23.33 3.88 6.23
C GLY A 123 -23.29 5.20 7.01
N ASN A 124 -22.71 5.22 8.22
CA ASN A 124 -22.50 6.44 9.00
C ASN A 124 -21.21 6.34 9.84
N LYS A 125 -20.60 7.49 10.09
CA LYS A 125 -19.35 7.60 10.85
C LYS A 125 -19.49 7.15 12.31
N THR A 126 -20.65 7.39 12.93
CA THR A 126 -20.88 7.08 14.35
C THR A 126 -20.77 5.58 14.62
N ASP A 127 -21.37 4.74 13.79
CA ASP A 127 -21.33 3.28 13.96
C ASP A 127 -19.96 2.69 13.61
N TYR A 128 -19.29 3.29 12.63
CA TYR A 128 -17.90 3.01 12.33
C TYR A 128 -16.98 3.31 13.54
N ASP A 129 -17.08 4.52 14.10
CA ASP A 129 -16.28 4.93 15.27
C ASP A 129 -16.56 4.04 16.48
N LYS A 130 -17.84 3.74 16.77
CA LYS A 130 -18.23 2.78 17.82
C LYS A 130 -17.60 1.40 17.60
N PHE A 131 -17.59 0.91 16.36
CA PHE A 131 -16.96 -0.36 16.03
C PHE A 131 -15.46 -0.31 16.32
N LEU A 132 -14.74 0.71 15.83
CA LEU A 132 -13.31 0.85 16.08
C LEU A 132 -12.98 0.85 17.58
N LEU A 133 -13.70 1.65 18.36
CA LEU A 133 -13.54 1.73 19.81
C LEU A 133 -13.83 0.38 20.50
N SER A 134 -14.87 -0.35 20.05
CA SER A 134 -15.18 -1.69 20.57
C SER A 134 -14.05 -2.70 20.33
N GLN A 135 -13.28 -2.51 19.26
CA GLN A 135 -12.13 -3.34 18.91
C GLN A 135 -10.81 -2.82 19.49
N LYS A 136 -10.85 -1.76 20.31
CA LYS A 136 -9.65 -1.06 20.84
C LYS A 136 -8.73 -0.55 19.73
N ILE A 137 -9.32 -0.06 18.64
CA ILE A 137 -8.62 0.56 17.52
C ILE A 137 -8.83 2.07 17.62
N ASP A 138 -7.74 2.84 17.61
CA ASP A 138 -7.80 4.30 17.56
C ASP A 138 -8.42 4.76 16.23
N ILE A 139 -9.21 5.84 16.28
CA ILE A 139 -9.84 6.40 15.08
C ILE A 139 -8.74 7.00 14.19
N PRO A 140 -8.50 6.45 12.99
CA PRO A 140 -7.42 6.90 12.15
C PRO A 140 -7.80 8.20 11.45
N LYS A 141 -6.84 9.10 11.32
CA LYS A 141 -6.92 10.20 10.36
C LYS A 141 -6.88 9.63 8.94
N LEU A 142 -7.79 10.04 8.08
CA LEU A 142 -7.83 9.64 6.68
C LEU A 142 -7.22 10.72 5.79
N TYR A 143 -6.74 10.32 4.62
CA TYR A 143 -6.07 11.21 3.66
C TYR A 143 -6.76 11.16 2.31
N ASP A 144 -6.97 12.33 1.72
CA ASP A 144 -7.47 12.49 0.36
C ASP A 144 -6.69 11.59 -0.62
N ILE A 145 -7.40 10.73 -1.33
CA ILE A 145 -6.82 9.71 -2.21
C ILE A 145 -6.03 10.34 -3.37
N ASN A 146 -6.47 11.49 -3.90
CA ASN A 146 -5.75 12.17 -4.98
C ASN A 146 -4.41 12.71 -4.49
N LYS A 147 -4.35 13.22 -3.26
CA LYS A 147 -3.09 13.64 -2.62
C LYS A 147 -2.17 12.46 -2.33
N VAL A 148 -2.72 11.33 -1.89
CA VAL A 148 -1.96 10.08 -1.73
C VAL A 148 -1.36 9.64 -3.05
N TYR A 149 -2.17 9.60 -4.12
CA TYR A 149 -1.71 9.21 -5.45
C TYR A 149 -0.65 10.18 -6.01
N ALA A 150 -0.86 11.49 -5.92
CA ALA A 150 0.11 12.48 -6.38
C ALA A 150 1.48 12.32 -5.69
N LYS A 151 1.48 12.00 -4.39
CA LYS A 151 2.70 11.68 -3.65
C LYS A 151 3.33 10.36 -4.11
N PHE A 152 2.51 9.33 -4.30
CA PHE A 152 2.97 8.03 -4.79
C PHE A 152 3.69 8.16 -6.13
N ILE A 153 3.11 8.88 -7.09
CA ILE A 153 3.74 9.12 -8.40
C ILE A 153 5.06 9.88 -8.28
N LYS A 154 5.14 10.84 -7.35
CA LYS A 154 6.36 11.63 -7.14
C LYS A 154 7.49 10.82 -6.48
N LYS A 155 7.17 9.96 -5.51
CA LYS A 155 8.17 9.28 -4.66
C LYS A 155 8.42 7.82 -5.04
N GLY A 156 7.49 7.18 -5.75
CA GLY A 156 7.51 5.74 -6.04
C GLY A 156 7.12 4.84 -4.86
N GLU A 157 6.78 5.41 -3.70
CA GLU A 157 6.36 4.69 -2.50
C GLU A 157 5.31 5.46 -1.70
N ILE A 158 4.54 4.75 -0.88
CA ILE A 158 3.55 5.33 0.04
C ILE A 158 3.98 5.03 1.47
N GLY A 159 4.61 6.01 2.12
CA GLY A 159 5.08 5.90 3.50
C GLY A 159 3.96 6.08 4.54
N TRP A 160 2.93 5.22 4.52
CA TRP A 160 1.72 5.35 5.35
C TRP A 160 2.01 5.62 6.83
N ALA A 161 2.99 4.93 7.43
CA ALA A 161 3.32 5.08 8.85
C ALA A 161 4.31 6.21 9.19
N LYS A 162 5.04 6.75 8.21
CA LYS A 162 6.11 7.74 8.44
C LYS A 162 5.72 9.17 8.04
N GLU A 163 4.87 9.31 7.03
CA GLU A 163 4.59 10.61 6.41
C GLU A 163 3.29 11.28 6.90
N TYR A 164 2.57 10.60 7.78
CA TYR A 164 1.17 10.87 8.06
C TYR A 164 0.82 10.71 9.56
N ASN A 165 1.81 10.89 10.43
CA ASN A 165 1.63 11.09 11.88
C ASN A 165 1.73 12.58 12.21
#